data_AF-A0A2P8WK06-F1
#
_entry.id   AF-A0A2P8WK06-F1
#
_cell.length_a   1.000
_cell.length_b   1.000
_cell.length_c   1.000
_cell.angle_alpha   90.00
_cell.angle_beta   90.00
_cell.angle_gamma   90.00
#
_symmetry.space_group_name_H-M   'P 1'
#
loop_
_entity.id
_entity.type
_entity.pdbx_description
1 polymer ?
#
loop_
_entity_poly.entity_id
_entity_poly.type
_entity_poly.pdbx_seq_one_letter_code
_entity_poly.pdbx_strand_id
1 'polypeptide(L)'
;MGWGLLLLVGTGSLWSLPTAIAPPAAIAYTTRLNLFLTRSDQESFEALLRRAEITARAGVQRSFDADILASTAVITVVADSQGITVPLLTVEVSRAEWRARPDVEYWARYYEAAKALLAL
;
A
#
# COMPACT_ATOMS: atom_id res chain seq x y z
N MET A 1 78.44 -7.15 -20.23
CA MET A 1 77.40 -7.47 -21.24
C MET A 1 76.07 -7.59 -20.52
N GLY A 2 75.27 -6.53 -20.54
CA GLY A 2 74.00 -6.44 -19.80
C GLY A 2 72.86 -7.02 -20.61
N TRP A 3 71.99 -7.80 -19.95
CA TRP A 3 70.72 -8.25 -20.50
C TRP A 3 69.62 -7.46 -19.80
N GLY A 4 69.13 -6.43 -20.48
CA GLY A 4 68.04 -5.58 -20.00
C GLY A 4 66.70 -6.30 -20.14
N LEU A 5 66.01 -6.47 -19.02
CA LEU A 5 64.60 -6.82 -18.93
C LEU A 5 63.74 -5.69 -19.54
N LEU A 6 63.08 -5.94 -20.67
CA LEU A 6 62.04 -5.05 -21.20
C LEU A 6 60.67 -5.50 -20.65
N LEU A 7 60.23 -4.85 -19.57
CA LEU A 7 58.85 -4.89 -19.11
C LEU A 7 58.01 -4.00 -20.03
N LEU A 8 57.24 -4.62 -20.92
CA LEU A 8 56.26 -3.93 -21.75
C LEU A 8 55.01 -3.66 -20.91
N VAL A 9 55.01 -2.56 -20.15
CA VAL A 9 53.80 -2.03 -19.52
C VAL A 9 52.97 -1.37 -20.62
N GLY A 10 52.00 -2.10 -21.15
CA GLY A 10 50.95 -1.52 -21.97
C GLY A 10 50.04 -0.68 -21.09
N THR A 11 50.25 0.64 -21.06
CA THR A 11 49.29 1.60 -20.52
C THR A 11 48.08 1.66 -21.46
N GLY A 12 47.17 0.71 -21.31
CA GLY A 12 45.84 0.83 -21.89
C GLY A 12 45.11 1.96 -21.18
N SER A 13 44.94 3.09 -21.86
CA SER A 13 44.05 4.17 -21.41
C SER A 13 42.63 3.61 -21.31
N LEU A 14 42.25 3.16 -20.12
CA LEU A 14 40.87 2.82 -19.78
C LEU A 14 40.10 4.12 -19.71
N TRP A 15 39.43 4.48 -20.80
CA TRP A 15 38.33 5.44 -20.77
C TRP A 15 37.27 4.85 -19.85
N SER A 16 37.26 5.28 -18.59
CA SER A 16 36.21 4.92 -17.63
C SER A 16 34.91 5.53 -18.11
N LEU A 17 34.08 4.76 -18.82
CA LEU A 17 32.69 5.11 -19.04
C LEU A 17 32.05 5.30 -17.66
N PRO A 18 31.34 6.41 -17.39
CA PRO A 18 30.55 6.50 -16.18
C PRO A 18 29.48 5.42 -16.28
N THR A 19 29.60 4.38 -15.46
CA THR A 19 28.52 3.42 -15.28
C THR A 19 27.37 4.21 -14.66
N ALA A 20 26.39 4.57 -15.48
CA ALA A 20 25.12 5.09 -15.00
C ALA A 20 24.48 3.99 -14.15
N ILE A 21 24.66 4.09 -12.82
CA ILE A 21 23.94 3.26 -11.87
C ILE A 21 22.50 3.76 -11.93
N ALA A 22 21.69 3.12 -12.78
CA ALA A 22 20.25 3.35 -12.79
C ALA A 22 19.73 3.01 -11.38
N PRO A 23 18.90 3.87 -10.76
CA PRO A 23 18.28 3.52 -9.49
C PRO A 23 17.51 2.20 -9.66
N PRO A 24 17.59 1.28 -8.69
CA PRO A 24 16.87 0.01 -8.79
C PRO A 24 15.38 0.30 -9.01
N ALA A 25 14.77 -0.41 -9.96
CA ALA A 25 13.33 -0.31 -10.18
C ALA A 25 12.63 -0.62 -8.86
N ALA A 26 11.90 0.37 -8.30
CA ALA A 26 11.16 0.19 -7.07
C ALA A 26 10.07 -0.87 -7.32
N ILE A 27 10.20 -2.04 -6.71
CA ILE A 27 9.14 -3.04 -6.72
C ILE A 27 8.08 -2.52 -5.74
N ALA A 28 6.94 -2.09 -6.27
CA ALA A 28 5.79 -1.75 -5.44
C ALA A 28 5.22 -3.05 -4.84
N TYR A 29 5.40 -3.23 -3.54
CA TYR A 29 4.83 -4.34 -2.81
C TYR A 29 3.50 -3.90 -2.18
N THR A 30 2.40 -4.47 -2.69
CA THR A 30 1.05 -4.12 -2.26
C THR A 30 0.51 -5.18 -1.30
N THR A 31 0.14 -4.75 -0.10
CA THR A 31 -0.61 -5.58 0.85
C THR A 31 -2.11 -5.35 0.66
N ARG A 32 -2.90 -6.43 0.67
CA ARG A 32 -4.36 -6.37 0.51
C ARG A 32 -5.06 -7.10 1.65
N LEU A 33 -6.04 -6.44 2.26
CA LEU A 33 -6.73 -6.93 3.45
C LEU A 33 -8.25 -6.68 3.32
N ASN A 34 -9.03 -7.71 3.64
CA ASN A 34 -10.48 -7.58 3.79
C ASN A 34 -10.82 -7.59 5.28
N LEU A 35 -11.52 -6.55 5.75
CA LEU A 35 -11.95 -6.40 7.13
C LEU A 35 -13.46 -6.54 7.20
N PHE A 36 -13.95 -7.46 8.03
CA PHE A 36 -15.37 -7.73 8.16
C PHE A 36 -15.95 -7.03 9.39
N LEU A 37 -17.11 -6.40 9.21
CA LEU A 37 -17.88 -5.77 10.28
C LEU A 37 -19.29 -6.33 10.31
N THR A 38 -19.70 -6.85 11.46
CA THR A 38 -21.11 -7.15 11.70
C THR A 38 -21.86 -5.87 12.04
N ARG A 39 -22.99 -5.63 11.37
CA ARG A 39 -23.92 -4.54 11.70
C ARG A 39 -24.60 -4.85 13.03
N SER A 40 -24.63 -3.87 13.92
CA SER A 40 -25.36 -4.00 15.19
C SER A 40 -26.86 -3.77 14.97
N ASP A 41 -27.68 -4.39 15.82
CA ASP A 41 -29.11 -4.12 15.86
C ASP A 41 -29.35 -2.63 16.11
N GLN A 42 -30.28 -2.03 15.36
CA GLN A 42 -30.62 -0.60 15.39
C GLN A 42 -29.50 0.37 14.97
N GLU A 43 -28.38 -0.13 14.44
CA GLU A 43 -27.31 0.72 13.92
C GLU A 43 -27.73 1.41 12.61
N SER A 44 -27.62 2.74 12.59
CA SER A 44 -27.82 3.51 11.36
C SER A 44 -26.69 3.26 10.37
N PHE A 45 -26.98 3.41 9.08
CA PHE A 45 -25.96 3.28 8.04
C PHE A 45 -24.76 4.20 8.27
N GLU A 46 -24.99 5.44 8.71
CA GLU A 46 -23.92 6.41 9.01
C GLU A 46 -23.03 5.96 10.17
N ALA A 47 -23.60 5.34 11.21
CA ALA A 47 -22.83 4.80 12.32
C ALA A 47 -21.97 3.60 11.89
N LEU A 48 -22.54 2.71 11.07
CA LEU A 48 -21.81 1.59 10.47
C LEU A 48 -20.67 2.08 9.57
N LEU A 49 -20.93 3.11 8.76
CA LEU A 49 -19.95 3.69 7.85
C LEU A 49 -18.77 4.31 8.61
N ARG A 50 -19.06 5.08 9.66
CA ARG A 50 -18.02 5.66 10.53
C ARG A 50 -17.14 4.59 11.17
N ARG A 51 -17.74 3.48 11.63
CA ARG A 51 -16.97 2.33 12.13
C ARG A 51 -16.11 1.69 11.05
N ALA A 52 -16.62 1.61 9.83
CA ALA A 52 -15.86 1.12 8.68
C ALA A 52 -14.62 1.98 8.42
N GLU A 53 -14.75 3.31 8.46
CA GLU A 53 -13.63 4.24 8.28
C GLU A 53 -12.58 4.10 9.38
N ILE A 54 -13.00 4.02 10.65
CA ILE A 54 -12.11 3.78 11.79
C ILE A 54 -11.38 2.44 11.62
N THR A 55 -12.11 1.41 11.19
CA THR A 55 -11.57 0.06 10.98
C THR A 55 -10.57 0.03 9.82
N ALA A 56 -10.87 0.72 8.73
CA ALA A 56 -9.95 0.86 7.60
C ALA A 56 -8.68 1.62 8.00
N ARG A 57 -8.80 2.68 8.83
CA ARG A 57 -7.66 3.47 9.32
C ARG A 57 -6.71 2.60 10.11
N ALA A 58 -7.26 1.82 11.04
CA ALA A 58 -6.49 0.85 11.81
C ALA A 58 -5.87 -0.24 10.92
N GLY A 59 -6.59 -0.68 9.89
CA GLY A 59 -6.11 -1.65 8.89
C GLY A 59 -4.92 -1.14 8.09
N VAL A 60 -4.98 0.09 7.54
CA VAL A 60 -3.87 0.71 6.81
C VAL A 60 -2.65 0.85 7.71
N GLN A 61 -2.83 1.36 8.93
CA GLN A 61 -1.73 1.55 9.87
C GLN A 61 -1.06 0.21 10.20
N ARG A 62 -1.86 -0.80 10.58
CA ARG A 62 -1.36 -2.15 10.87
C ARG A 62 -0.63 -2.78 9.69
N SER A 63 -1.14 -2.60 8.48
CA SER A 63 -0.51 -3.11 7.25
C SER A 63 0.91 -2.56 7.07
N PHE A 64 1.12 -1.28 7.34
CA PHE A 64 2.44 -0.66 7.25
C PHE A 64 3.35 -0.96 8.44
N ASP A 65 2.78 -1.19 9.62
CA ASP A 65 3.53 -1.57 10.83
C ASP A 65 3.97 -3.04 10.80
N ALA A 66 3.14 -3.93 10.24
CA ALA A 66 3.40 -5.36 10.17
C ALA A 66 4.41 -5.75 9.10
N ASP A 67 4.48 -5.00 8.01
CA ASP A 67 5.41 -5.26 6.91
C ASP A 67 6.11 -3.97 6.48
N ILE A 68 7.41 -3.88 6.76
CA ILE A 68 8.24 -2.71 6.43
C ILE A 68 8.44 -2.54 4.91
N LEU A 69 8.32 -3.63 4.13
CA LEU A 69 8.50 -3.62 2.69
C LEU A 69 7.21 -3.23 1.96
N ALA A 70 6.05 -3.29 2.60
CA ALA A 70 4.79 -2.83 2.03
C ALA A 70 4.86 -1.34 1.65
N SER A 71 4.76 -1.07 0.35
CA SER A 71 4.75 0.28 -0.21
C SER A 71 3.33 0.80 -0.41
N THR A 72 2.35 -0.10 -0.56
CA THR A 72 0.94 0.22 -0.81
C THR A 72 0.03 -0.68 0.02
N ALA A 73 -1.00 -0.10 0.63
CA ALA A 73 -2.04 -0.83 1.35
C ALA A 73 -3.38 -0.69 0.63
N VAL A 74 -4.05 -1.82 0.39
CA VAL A 74 -5.42 -1.88 -0.14
C VAL A 74 -6.31 -2.56 0.89
N ILE A 75 -7.15 -1.77 1.57
CA ILE A 75 -8.05 -2.24 2.61
C ILE A 75 -9.49 -2.16 2.12
N THR A 76 -10.19 -3.28 2.07
CA THR A 76 -11.64 -3.31 1.78
C THR A 76 -12.37 -3.65 3.07
N VAL A 77 -13.30 -2.79 3.48
CA VAL A 77 -14.16 -3.06 4.62
C VAL A 77 -15.51 -3.56 4.13
N VAL A 78 -15.95 -4.68 4.68
CA VAL A 78 -17.13 -5.41 4.25
C VAL A 78 -18.08 -5.53 5.42
N ALA A 79 -19.31 -5.08 5.24
CA ALA A 79 -20.38 -5.29 6.21
C ALA A 79 -20.99 -6.68 6.03
N ASP A 80 -21.32 -7.32 7.15
CA ASP A 80 -22.26 -8.42 7.22
C ASP A 80 -23.54 -7.93 7.93
N SER A 81 -24.67 -8.15 7.28
CA SER A 81 -25.99 -7.82 7.81
C SER A 81 -26.95 -8.97 7.48
N GLN A 82 -27.33 -9.74 8.50
CA GLN A 82 -28.28 -10.86 8.38
C GLN A 82 -27.90 -11.89 7.30
N GLY A 83 -26.59 -12.18 7.17
CA GLY A 83 -26.07 -13.12 6.19
C GLY A 83 -25.86 -12.54 4.78
N ILE A 84 -26.11 -11.24 4.59
CA ILE A 84 -25.76 -10.52 3.37
C ILE A 84 -24.44 -9.77 3.61
N THR A 85 -23.44 -10.11 2.81
CA THR A 85 -22.11 -9.50 2.83
C THR A 85 -21.99 -8.43 1.76
N VAL A 86 -21.71 -7.19 2.14
CA VAL A 86 -21.65 -6.04 1.22
C VAL A 86 -20.40 -5.20 1.48
N PRO A 87 -19.54 -4.93 0.47
CA PRO A 87 -18.41 -4.03 0.64
C PRO A 87 -18.92 -2.60 0.92
N LEU A 88 -18.42 -1.96 1.98
CA LEU A 88 -18.79 -0.60 2.37
C LEU A 88 -17.88 0.44 1.72
N LEU A 89 -16.57 0.22 1.85
CA LEU A 89 -15.54 1.12 1.32
C LEU A 89 -14.25 0.35 1.02
N THR A 90 -13.44 0.91 0.12
CA THR A 90 -12.07 0.49 -0.15
C THR A 90 -11.13 1.68 -0.01
N VAL A 91 -10.04 1.50 0.73
CA VAL A 91 -8.93 2.45 0.84
C VAL A 91 -7.74 1.88 0.10
N GLU A 92 -7.18 2.65 -0.82
CA GLU A 92 -5.95 2.31 -1.52
C GLU A 92 -4.99 3.50 -1.40
N VAL A 93 -3.86 3.28 -0.72
CA VAL A 93 -2.93 4.37 -0.39
C VAL A 93 -1.51 3.85 -0.27
N SER A 94 -0.53 4.62 -0.75
CA SER A 94 0.88 4.32 -0.53
C SER A 94 1.35 4.72 0.86
N ARG A 95 2.46 4.13 1.33
CA ARG A 95 3.07 4.49 2.62
C ARG A 95 3.46 5.97 2.67
N ALA A 96 3.95 6.52 1.54
CA ALA A 96 4.35 7.92 1.45
C ALA A 96 3.15 8.86 1.61
N GLU A 97 2.06 8.58 0.89
CA GLU A 97 0.79 9.32 1.00
C GLU A 97 0.17 9.21 2.39
N TRP A 98 0.16 8.00 2.97
CA TRP A 98 -0.38 7.76 4.30
C TRP A 98 0.39 8.53 5.38
N ARG A 99 1.72 8.59 5.28
CA ARG A 99 2.56 9.40 6.19
C ARG A 99 2.31 10.89 6.04
N ALA A 100 2.04 11.37 4.82
CA ALA A 100 1.71 12.77 4.56
C ALA A 100 0.30 13.12 5.07
N ARG A 101 -0.67 12.20 4.91
CA ARG A 101 -2.06 12.38 5.34
C ARG A 101 -2.68 11.04 5.81
N PRO A 102 -2.62 10.74 7.12
CA PRO A 102 -3.14 9.50 7.71
C PRO A 102 -4.66 9.58 7.94
N ASP A 103 -5.40 9.93 6.89
CA ASP A 103 -6.83 10.15 6.93
C ASP A 103 -7.54 9.30 5.86
N VAL A 104 -8.37 8.37 6.30
CA VAL A 104 -9.05 7.39 5.43
C VAL A 104 -10.02 8.07 4.48
N GLU A 105 -10.78 9.05 4.94
CA GLU A 105 -11.84 9.69 4.14
C GLU A 105 -11.29 10.30 2.85
N TYR A 106 -10.03 10.75 2.85
CA TYR A 106 -9.37 11.30 1.68
C TYR A 106 -9.03 10.26 0.60
N TRP A 107 -8.81 9.01 1.01
CA TRP A 107 -8.39 7.90 0.14
C TRP A 107 -9.51 6.87 -0.09
N ALA A 108 -10.64 7.02 0.61
CA ALA A 108 -11.74 6.07 0.58
C ALA A 108 -12.53 6.18 -0.72
N ARG A 109 -12.85 5.01 -1.29
CA ARG A 109 -13.88 4.84 -2.31
C ARG A 109 -15.06 4.12 -1.67
N TYR A 110 -16.20 4.79 -1.64
CA TYR A 110 -17.44 4.27 -1.06
C TYR A 110 -18.24 3.49 -2.10
N TYR A 111 -18.85 2.39 -1.69
CA TYR A 111 -19.72 1.59 -2.56
C TYR A 111 -21.17 2.02 -2.38
N GLU A 112 -21.73 2.72 -3.37
CA GLU A 112 -23.14 3.17 -3.36
C GLU A 112 -24.14 2.02 -3.22
N ALA A 113 -23.79 0.84 -3.76
CA ALA A 113 -24.62 -0.36 -3.61
C ALA A 113 -24.83 -0.74 -2.14
N ALA A 114 -23.86 -0.50 -1.26
CA ALA A 114 -24.03 -0.74 0.17
C ALA A 114 -25.10 0.14 0.80
N LYS A 115 -25.16 1.41 0.38
CA LYS A 115 -26.20 2.32 0.82
C LYS A 115 -27.58 1.82 0.39
N ALA A 116 -27.73 1.40 -0.86
CA ALA A 116 -29.00 0.86 -1.35
C ALA A 116 -29.45 -0.41 -0.61
N LEU A 117 -28.52 -1.29 -0.23
CA LEU A 117 -28.83 -2.58 0.39
C LEU A 117 -29.00 -2.50 1.91
N LEU A 118 -28.31 -1.56 2.58
CA LEU A 118 -28.26 -1.47 4.04
C LEU A 118 -29.03 -0.29 4.62
N ALA A 119 -29.39 0.72 3.82
CA ALA A 119 -30.18 1.87 4.30
C ALA A 119 -31.71 1.63 4.27
N LEU A 120 -32.15 0.40 3.97
CA LEU A 120 -33.55 -0.05 4.04
C LEU A 120 -33.93 -0.50 5.45
#